data_AF-A0AA88UVA5-F1
#
_entry.id   AF-A0AA88UVA5-F1
#
_cell.length_a   1.000
_cell.length_b   1.000
_cell.length_c   1.000
_cell.angle_alpha   90.00
_cell.angle_beta   90.00
_cell.angle_gamma   90.00
#
_symmetry.space_group_name_H-M   'P 1'
#
loop_
_entity.id
_entity.type
_entity.pdbx_description
1 polymer ?
#
loop_
_entity_poly.entity_id
_entity_poly.type
_entity_poly.pdbx_seq_one_letter_code
_entity_poly.pdbx_strand_id
1 'polypeptide(L)'
;MACRSLLYRSKMRPNSGLHLNVALYHCSERPHGEEALPSEYYQKTYVKLMKLSHLLKDVDWIDGRLVRINDYSTVTDNQLEHAMHSFKSLTRSYIGGPAAQHALKQDLIASSRDAKCIPPLFFSKPNEREPFIVNSLTKVCNFLNVSAQQRKQLRLMICPQVTQHQVWTGALEETLNALKSDMQSTNHWCPGTGTMMGQQIVLSCLKFLDTLVSYDPDSTSWMRLAPTKVKDSHAFRKWEDVLDMFNDLINCLSNEKELLSHVTKLKAMKEGLAQIRDVLIDKNVGYKETRHQESLVQKKLTKTLGHSSPCLFTLLLYYLYGGVRDIEVELCGGVCGSDGGTKFLLSMGKILTSAEENMVWSGVKQLYRVLGLFKFVWETAGMEGVLELQGHLWCVGTKSNVLTYKGNLFFVHGIHL
;
A
#
# COMPACT_ATOMS: atom_id res chain seq x y z
N MET A 1 -25.86 34.29 14.23
CA MET A 1 -25.97 34.61 15.67
C MET A 1 -24.67 34.23 16.35
N ALA A 2 -24.10 35.18 17.06
CA ALA A 2 -22.74 35.17 17.59
C ALA A 2 -22.56 34.21 18.78
N CYS A 3 -21.43 33.51 18.84
CA CYS A 3 -21.00 32.80 20.04
C CYS A 3 -19.82 33.54 20.68
N ARG A 4 -20.07 34.00 21.92
CA ARG A 4 -19.22 34.84 22.75
C ARG A 4 -17.98 34.12 23.24
N SER A 5 -16.87 34.86 23.24
CA SER A 5 -15.63 34.62 23.96
C SER A 5 -15.83 34.65 25.48
N LEU A 6 -15.21 33.71 26.21
CA LEU A 6 -14.92 33.85 27.64
C LEU A 6 -13.42 33.69 27.86
N LEU A 7 -12.78 34.82 28.17
CA LEU A 7 -11.42 34.93 28.69
C LEU A 7 -11.43 34.58 30.18
N TYR A 8 -10.59 33.62 30.60
CA TYR A 8 -10.19 33.50 32.00
C TYR A 8 -8.69 33.76 32.12
N ARG A 9 -8.35 34.80 32.88
CA ARG A 9 -6.99 35.32 33.08
C ARG A 9 -6.52 34.86 34.46
N SER A 10 -5.62 33.90 34.53
CA SER A 10 -4.88 33.58 35.76
C SER A 10 -3.44 34.05 35.63
N LYS A 11 -3.03 34.94 36.54
CA LYS A 11 -1.65 35.42 36.73
C LYS A 11 -0.91 34.43 37.63
N MET A 12 0.21 33.90 37.16
CA MET A 12 1.30 33.39 38.01
C MET A 12 2.63 33.90 37.43
N ARG A 13 3.44 34.51 38.31
CA ARG A 13 4.77 35.09 38.02
C ARG A 13 5.87 34.00 38.12
N PRO A 14 7.07 34.25 37.58
CA PRO A 14 7.94 33.22 37.01
C PRO A 14 9.05 32.76 37.95
N ASN A 15 9.47 31.50 37.85
CA ASN A 15 10.90 31.19 37.99
C ASN A 15 11.31 29.84 37.37
N SER A 16 12.48 29.92 36.72
CA SER A 16 13.47 28.88 36.39
C SER A 16 13.10 27.67 35.52
N GLY A 17 13.77 27.62 34.35
CA GLY A 17 14.22 26.36 33.73
C GLY A 17 13.39 25.84 32.57
N LEU A 18 13.35 26.53 31.43
CA LEU A 18 12.75 26.00 30.20
C LEU A 18 13.69 24.97 29.54
N HIS A 19 13.53 23.71 29.90
CA HIS A 19 13.92 22.57 29.09
C HIS A 19 12.69 22.13 28.28
N LEU A 20 12.46 22.76 27.12
CA LEU A 20 11.34 22.40 26.23
C LEU A 20 11.82 21.43 25.14
N ASN A 21 11.84 20.14 25.47
CA ASN A 21 11.63 19.07 24.50
C ASN A 21 10.14 18.73 24.55
N VAL A 22 9.34 19.37 23.70
CA VAL A 22 7.96 18.96 23.44
C VAL A 22 7.77 18.89 21.94
N ALA A 23 7.64 17.65 21.46
CA ALA A 23 7.25 17.32 20.10
C ALA A 23 5.86 17.90 19.82
N LEU A 24 5.76 18.83 18.89
CA LEU A 24 4.48 19.32 18.38
C LEU A 24 4.19 18.63 17.05
N TYR A 25 3.50 17.50 17.15
CA TYR A 25 2.64 17.00 16.08
C TYR A 25 1.45 17.97 15.96
N HIS A 26 1.44 18.80 14.93
CA HIS A 26 0.23 19.53 14.55
C HIS A 26 0.02 19.46 13.04
N CYS A 27 -0.99 18.68 12.63
CA CYS A 27 -1.87 19.08 11.53
C CYS A 27 -2.51 20.40 11.95
N SER A 28 -2.18 21.48 11.24
CA SER A 28 -2.98 22.69 11.24
C SER A 28 -3.44 22.88 9.81
N GLU A 29 -4.75 22.89 9.59
CA GLU A 29 -5.33 23.60 8.45
C GLU A 29 -4.74 25.01 8.49
N ARG A 30 -3.90 25.36 7.52
CA ARG A 30 -3.39 26.72 7.36
C ARG A 30 -4.21 27.42 6.29
N PRO A 31 -4.73 28.62 6.57
CA PRO A 31 -5.46 29.40 5.59
C PRO A 31 -4.51 29.85 4.47
N HIS A 32 -5.10 30.03 3.29
CA HIS A 32 -4.47 30.44 2.05
C HIS A 32 -3.39 31.53 2.21
N GLY A 33 -2.21 31.25 1.63
CA GLY A 33 -1.05 32.15 1.58
C GLY A 33 0.02 31.80 2.61
N GLU A 34 0.80 30.74 2.38
CA GLU A 34 1.98 30.47 3.22
C GLU A 34 3.08 31.49 2.91
N GLU A 35 3.34 32.39 3.85
CA GLU A 35 4.61 33.11 3.91
C GLU A 35 5.76 32.08 3.92
N ALA A 36 6.69 32.23 2.99
CA ALA A 36 7.87 31.37 2.92
C ALA A 36 8.60 31.39 4.27
N LEU A 37 8.92 30.21 4.81
CA LEU A 37 9.64 30.10 6.07
C LEU A 37 11.00 30.82 5.98
N PRO A 38 11.53 31.39 7.08
CA PRO A 38 12.82 32.07 7.06
C PRO A 38 13.95 31.16 6.58
N SER A 39 14.94 31.71 5.87
CA SER A 39 16.11 30.96 5.36
C SER A 39 16.81 30.12 6.45
N GLU A 40 16.90 30.65 7.69
CA GLU A 40 17.46 29.93 8.83
C GLU A 40 16.74 28.61 9.15
N TYR A 41 15.43 28.53 8.91
CA TYR A 41 14.65 27.31 9.11
C TYR A 41 15.10 26.22 8.14
N TYR A 42 15.28 26.57 6.86
CA TYR A 42 15.73 25.62 5.84
C TYR A 42 17.15 25.13 6.13
N GLN A 43 18.04 26.02 6.59
CA GLN A 43 19.40 25.63 6.96
C GLN A 43 19.44 24.68 8.16
N LYS A 44 18.70 24.98 9.23
CA LYS A 44 18.57 24.08 10.39
C LYS A 44 17.93 22.74 10.01
N THR A 45 16.95 22.77 9.10
CA THR A 45 16.26 21.57 8.61
C THR A 45 17.18 20.70 7.77
N TYR A 46 17.96 21.30 6.86
CA TYR A 46 18.92 20.58 6.03
C TYR A 46 19.98 19.85 6.87
N VAL A 47 20.54 20.51 7.90
CA VAL A 47 21.50 19.87 8.81
C VAL A 47 20.88 18.66 9.54
N LYS A 48 19.60 18.74 9.93
CA LYS A 48 18.89 17.60 10.52
C LYS A 48 18.66 16.49 9.51
N LEU A 49 18.26 16.82 8.27
CA LEU A 49 18.06 15.86 7.19
C LEU A 49 19.34 15.10 6.86
N MET A 50 20.49 15.78 6.81
CA MET A 50 21.80 15.12 6.62
C MET A 50 22.10 14.10 7.71
N LYS A 51 21.88 14.45 8.99
CA LYS A 51 22.11 13.54 10.12
C LYS A 51 21.19 12.31 10.06
N LEU A 52 19.91 12.53 9.74
CA LEU A 52 18.92 11.45 9.64
C LEU A 52 19.18 10.56 8.42
N SER A 53 19.55 11.14 7.28
CA SER A 53 19.94 10.39 6.07
C SER A 53 21.14 9.47 6.35
N HIS A 54 22.14 9.93 7.10
CA HIS A 54 23.26 9.08 7.50
C HIS A 54 22.84 7.93 8.44
N LEU A 55 21.96 8.21 9.42
CA LEU A 55 21.44 7.20 10.34
C LEU A 55 20.60 6.13 9.61
N LEU A 56 19.85 6.52 8.58
CA LEU A 56 18.88 5.67 7.89
C LEU A 56 19.38 5.15 6.53
N LYS A 57 20.68 5.26 6.25
CA LYS A 57 21.29 5.08 4.92
C LYS A 57 20.85 3.82 4.18
N ASP A 58 20.73 2.71 4.92
CA ASP A 58 20.45 1.38 4.35
C ASP A 58 19.01 0.93 4.59
N VAL A 59 18.14 1.82 5.06
CA VAL A 59 16.80 1.48 5.57
C VAL A 59 15.73 2.32 4.86
N ASP A 60 14.62 1.70 4.47
CA ASP A 60 13.46 2.38 3.89
C ASP A 60 12.14 1.71 4.30
N TRP A 61 11.02 2.43 4.12
CA TRP A 61 9.68 1.84 4.21
C TRP A 61 9.30 1.16 2.89
N ILE A 62 8.96 -0.12 2.97
CA ILE A 62 8.46 -0.93 1.86
C ILE A 62 7.26 -1.73 2.35
N ASP A 63 6.12 -1.56 1.68
CA ASP A 63 4.88 -2.31 1.95
C ASP A 63 4.45 -2.29 3.44
N GLY A 64 4.57 -1.12 4.07
CA GLY A 64 4.20 -0.96 5.48
C GLY A 64 5.15 -1.69 6.46
N ARG A 65 6.41 -1.90 6.07
CA ARG A 65 7.49 -2.30 6.99
C ARG A 65 8.74 -1.47 6.78
N LEU A 66 9.45 -1.20 7.86
CA LEU A 66 10.82 -0.70 7.81
C LEU A 66 11.74 -1.87 7.46
N VAL A 67 12.52 -1.75 6.38
CA VAL A 67 13.38 -2.84 5.89
C VAL A 67 14.77 -2.36 5.55
N ARG A 68 15.77 -3.24 5.70
CA ARG A 68 17.11 -3.01 5.15
C ARG A 68 17.10 -3.28 3.65
N ILE A 69 17.61 -2.34 2.85
CA ILE A 69 17.56 -2.43 1.38
C ILE A 69 18.45 -3.55 0.82
N ASN A 70 19.52 -3.93 1.54
CA ASN A 70 20.49 -4.90 1.03
C ASN A 70 19.95 -6.34 1.02
N ASP A 71 19.18 -6.72 2.03
CA ASP A 71 18.69 -8.09 2.22
C ASP A 71 17.17 -8.19 2.41
N TYR A 72 16.46 -7.05 2.37
CA TYR A 72 15.02 -6.94 2.62
C TYR A 72 14.56 -7.47 3.98
N SER A 73 15.48 -7.57 4.95
CA SER A 73 15.14 -7.94 6.32
C SER A 73 14.34 -6.84 7.03
N THR A 74 13.30 -7.23 7.76
CA THR A 74 12.48 -6.32 8.56
C THR A 74 13.29 -5.76 9.72
N VAL A 75 13.20 -4.45 9.93
CA VAL A 75 13.81 -3.73 11.05
C VAL A 75 12.71 -3.40 12.07
N THR A 76 12.83 -3.95 13.27
CA THR A 76 11.93 -3.69 14.39
C THR A 76 12.62 -2.81 15.43
N ASP A 77 12.90 -1.55 15.09
CA ASP A 77 13.54 -0.60 16.01
C ASP A 77 12.71 0.68 16.07
N ASN A 78 12.03 0.89 17.19
CA ASN A 78 11.18 2.05 17.43
C ASN A 78 11.92 3.39 17.28
N GLN A 79 13.22 3.44 17.57
CA GLN A 79 14.03 4.65 17.38
C GLN A 79 14.27 4.92 15.89
N LEU A 80 14.59 3.87 15.11
CA LEU A 80 14.75 3.99 13.66
C LEU A 80 13.42 4.32 12.98
N GLU A 81 12.31 3.74 13.42
CA GLU A 81 10.97 4.10 12.94
C GLU A 81 10.66 5.58 13.20
N HIS A 82 10.92 6.06 14.43
CA HIS A 82 10.70 7.47 14.76
C HIS A 82 11.62 8.42 13.97
N ALA A 83 12.89 8.02 13.78
CA ALA A 83 13.84 8.74 12.96
C ALA A 83 13.38 8.82 11.50
N MET A 84 12.85 7.71 10.97
CA MET A 84 12.32 7.62 9.62
C MET A 84 11.09 8.49 9.41
N HIS A 85 10.11 8.46 10.34
CA HIS A 85 8.97 9.37 10.29
C HIS A 85 9.39 10.84 10.35
N SER A 86 10.36 11.16 11.21
CA SER A 86 10.93 12.52 11.30
C SER A 86 11.59 12.93 10.00
N PHE A 87 12.38 12.03 9.38
CA PHE A 87 13.07 12.27 8.12
C PHE A 87 12.09 12.53 6.97
N LYS A 88 11.08 11.66 6.79
CA LYS A 88 10.06 11.81 5.75
C LYS A 88 9.24 13.08 5.95
N SER A 89 8.89 13.43 7.21
CA SER A 89 8.15 14.65 7.54
C SER A 89 8.94 15.92 7.23
N LEU A 90 10.20 16.01 7.67
CA LEU A 90 11.07 17.14 7.39
C LEU A 90 11.33 17.30 5.89
N THR A 91 11.50 16.19 5.17
CA THR A 91 11.72 16.21 3.72
C THR A 91 10.50 16.76 2.99
N ARG A 92 9.28 16.35 3.36
CA ARG A 92 8.05 16.91 2.80
C ARG A 92 7.94 18.42 2.97
N SER A 93 8.32 18.93 4.15
CA SER A 93 8.36 20.38 4.40
C SER A 93 9.41 21.07 3.54
N TYR A 94 10.60 20.48 3.40
CA TYR A 94 11.67 21.01 2.56
C TYR A 94 11.27 21.08 1.09
N ILE A 95 10.64 20.03 0.54
CA ILE A 95 10.20 19.97 -0.87
C ILE A 95 9.27 21.14 -1.22
N GLY A 96 8.42 21.57 -0.28
CA GLY A 96 7.55 22.73 -0.47
C GLY A 96 8.26 24.09 -0.44
N GLY A 97 9.54 24.13 -0.10
CA GLY A 97 10.29 25.38 0.03
C GLY A 97 10.66 26.04 -1.30
N PRO A 98 10.88 27.36 -1.33
CA PRO A 98 11.16 28.10 -2.56
C PRO A 98 12.35 27.56 -3.36
N ALA A 99 13.45 27.20 -2.69
CA ALA A 99 14.65 26.67 -3.34
C ALA A 99 14.38 25.33 -4.03
N ALA A 100 13.69 24.40 -3.34
CA ALA A 100 13.32 23.10 -3.88
C ALA A 100 12.35 23.23 -5.07
N GLN A 101 11.36 24.13 -4.97
CA GLN A 101 10.42 24.40 -6.06
C GLN A 101 11.09 25.04 -7.28
N HIS A 102 12.06 25.93 -7.06
CA HIS A 102 12.86 26.52 -8.13
C HIS A 102 13.73 25.46 -8.82
N ALA A 103 14.42 24.60 -8.07
CA ALA A 103 15.21 23.49 -8.60
C ALA A 103 14.35 22.52 -9.42
N LEU A 104 13.20 22.10 -8.87
CA LEU A 104 12.24 21.24 -9.55
C LEU A 104 11.77 21.84 -10.88
N LYS A 105 11.50 23.15 -10.90
CA LYS A 105 11.12 23.86 -12.13
C LYS A 105 12.23 23.85 -13.16
N GLN A 106 13.49 24.02 -12.76
CA GLN A 106 14.63 23.95 -13.69
C GLN A 106 14.84 22.55 -14.25
N ASP A 107 14.75 21.50 -13.41
CA ASP A 107 14.89 20.11 -13.84
C ASP A 107 13.78 19.71 -14.83
N LEU A 108 12.56 20.19 -14.62
CA LEU A 108 11.44 20.02 -15.56
C LEU A 108 11.66 20.74 -16.90
N ILE A 109 12.21 21.96 -16.87
CA ILE A 109 12.53 22.70 -18.10
C ILE A 109 13.66 21.99 -18.87
N ALA A 110 14.70 21.52 -18.18
CA ALA A 110 15.83 20.84 -18.81
C ALA A 110 15.46 19.48 -19.44
N SER A 111 14.43 18.82 -18.92
CA SER A 111 13.93 17.54 -19.42
C SER A 111 12.86 17.67 -20.50
N SER A 112 12.22 18.84 -20.64
CA SER A 112 11.25 19.09 -21.72
C SER A 112 11.97 19.27 -23.06
N ARG A 113 11.68 18.38 -24.01
CA ARG A 113 12.19 18.49 -25.39
C ARG A 113 11.40 19.46 -26.27
N ASP A 114 10.23 19.91 -25.82
CA ASP A 114 9.34 20.81 -26.56
C ASP A 114 9.05 22.09 -25.78
N ALA A 115 9.52 23.23 -26.30
CA ALA A 115 9.39 24.56 -25.69
C ALA A 115 7.94 25.09 -25.60
N LYS A 116 6.93 24.34 -26.04
CA LYS A 116 5.53 24.77 -26.14
C LYS A 116 4.64 24.34 -24.96
N CYS A 117 5.06 23.38 -24.14
CA CYS A 117 4.27 22.95 -22.99
C CYS A 117 5.19 22.69 -21.79
N ILE A 118 5.22 23.61 -20.83
CA ILE A 118 5.92 23.38 -19.55
C ILE A 118 5.04 22.42 -18.75
N PRO A 119 5.55 21.24 -18.35
CA PRO A 119 4.79 20.32 -17.53
C PRO A 119 4.35 21.01 -16.22
N PRO A 120 3.15 20.69 -15.71
CA PRO A 120 2.65 21.25 -14.47
C PRO A 120 3.60 20.95 -13.30
N LEU A 121 3.89 21.97 -12.49
CA LEU A 121 4.73 21.85 -11.31
C LEU A 121 3.94 21.20 -10.16
N PHE A 122 4.13 19.91 -9.96
CA PHE A 122 3.58 19.19 -8.80
C PHE A 122 4.45 19.35 -7.56
N PHE A 123 3.89 18.95 -6.41
CA PHE A 123 4.51 18.99 -5.08
C PHE A 123 4.70 20.42 -4.53
N SER A 124 4.03 21.41 -5.11
CA SER A 124 4.04 22.81 -4.67
C SER A 124 3.00 23.07 -3.58
N LYS A 125 1.90 22.31 -3.59
CA LYS A 125 0.84 22.41 -2.57
C LYS A 125 1.05 21.40 -1.44
N PRO A 126 0.64 21.71 -0.20
CA PRO A 126 0.74 20.76 0.92
C PRO A 126 0.07 19.42 0.65
N ASN A 127 -1.14 19.40 0.08
CA ASN A 127 -1.89 18.18 -0.21
C ASN A 127 -1.14 17.25 -1.19
N GLU A 128 -0.44 17.79 -2.18
CA GLU A 128 0.37 17.03 -3.15
C GLU A 128 1.59 16.34 -2.48
N ARG A 129 2.01 16.84 -1.30
CA ARG A 129 3.13 16.29 -0.53
C ARG A 129 2.67 15.40 0.62
N GLU A 130 1.38 15.22 0.84
CA GLU A 130 0.88 14.36 1.90
C GLU A 130 1.03 12.87 1.55
N PRO A 131 1.32 12.02 2.54
CA PRO A 131 1.41 10.59 2.35
C PRO A 131 0.01 10.04 2.09
N PHE A 132 -0.08 9.07 1.20
CA PHE A 132 -1.33 8.50 0.74
C PHE A 132 -1.25 6.98 0.76
N ILE A 133 -2.10 6.35 1.57
CA ILE A 133 -2.19 4.89 1.66
C ILE A 133 -3.29 4.40 0.71
N VAL A 134 -2.90 3.61 -0.28
CA VAL A 134 -3.79 2.98 -1.26
C VAL A 134 -4.25 1.63 -0.74
N ASN A 135 -5.43 1.62 -0.12
CA ASN A 135 -6.03 0.43 0.49
C ASN A 135 -7.43 0.07 -0.04
N SER A 136 -7.89 0.75 -1.10
CA SER A 136 -9.15 0.44 -1.78
C SER A 136 -9.20 0.99 -3.20
N LEU A 137 -10.00 0.36 -4.06
CA LEU A 137 -10.34 0.92 -5.38
C LEU A 137 -11.01 2.28 -5.25
N THR A 138 -11.83 2.50 -4.22
CA THR A 138 -12.48 3.79 -3.96
C THR A 138 -11.48 4.93 -3.84
N LYS A 139 -10.36 4.72 -3.14
CA LYS A 139 -9.31 5.75 -3.03
C LYS A 139 -8.67 6.05 -4.38
N VAL A 140 -8.32 5.03 -5.16
CA VAL A 140 -7.74 5.21 -6.51
C VAL A 140 -8.71 5.94 -7.44
N CYS A 141 -9.97 5.48 -7.48
CA CYS A 141 -11.02 6.06 -8.30
C CYS A 141 -11.36 7.50 -7.90
N ASN A 142 -11.34 7.83 -6.60
CA ASN A 142 -11.53 9.21 -6.15
C ASN A 142 -10.36 10.10 -6.60
N PHE A 143 -9.12 9.62 -6.48
CA PHE A 143 -7.94 10.38 -6.90
C PHE A 143 -7.92 10.64 -8.41
N LEU A 144 -8.32 9.65 -9.22
CA LEU A 144 -8.43 9.75 -10.67
C LEU A 144 -9.73 10.41 -11.16
N ASN A 145 -10.60 10.86 -10.26
CA ASN A 145 -11.94 11.40 -10.58
C ASN A 145 -12.81 10.47 -11.46
N VAL A 146 -12.70 9.16 -11.26
CA VAL A 146 -13.49 8.15 -11.97
C VAL A 146 -14.95 8.25 -11.55
N SER A 147 -15.85 8.39 -12.51
CA SER A 147 -17.30 8.51 -12.28
C SER A 147 -17.94 7.23 -11.73
N ALA A 148 -19.14 7.33 -11.16
CA ALA A 148 -19.87 6.17 -10.64
C ALA A 148 -20.17 5.12 -11.73
N GLN A 149 -20.46 5.55 -12.96
CA GLN A 149 -20.70 4.64 -14.09
C GLN A 149 -19.42 3.89 -14.49
N GLN A 150 -18.30 4.60 -14.59
CA GLN A 150 -17.00 3.99 -14.89
C GLN A 150 -16.55 3.04 -13.77
N ARG A 151 -16.80 3.37 -12.50
CA ARG A 151 -16.55 2.45 -11.36
C ARG A 151 -17.34 1.14 -11.49
N LYS A 152 -18.58 1.21 -11.97
CA LYS A 152 -19.40 0.01 -12.24
C LYS A 152 -18.79 -0.83 -13.37
N GLN A 153 -18.37 -0.19 -14.45
CA GLN A 153 -17.69 -0.86 -15.57
C GLN A 153 -16.36 -1.48 -15.16
N LEU A 154 -15.53 -0.73 -14.46
CA LEU A 154 -14.27 -1.17 -13.86
C LEU A 154 -14.47 -2.44 -13.04
N ARG A 155 -15.46 -2.46 -12.14
CA ARG A 155 -15.82 -3.65 -11.36
C ARG A 155 -16.18 -4.82 -12.27
N LEU A 156 -17.04 -4.62 -13.28
CA LEU A 156 -17.47 -5.69 -14.19
C LEU A 156 -16.30 -6.32 -14.96
N MET A 157 -15.28 -5.52 -15.30
CA MET A 157 -14.09 -5.99 -16.02
C MET A 157 -13.09 -6.70 -15.09
N ILE A 158 -12.89 -6.19 -13.87
CA ILE A 158 -11.88 -6.70 -12.93
C ILE A 158 -12.38 -7.94 -12.18
N CYS A 159 -13.60 -7.90 -11.65
CA CYS A 159 -14.13 -8.94 -10.74
C CYS A 159 -13.95 -10.37 -11.29
N PRO A 160 -14.32 -10.69 -12.55
CA PRO A 160 -14.17 -12.05 -13.08
C PRO A 160 -12.72 -12.53 -13.12
N GLN A 161 -11.76 -11.63 -13.34
CA GLN A 161 -10.33 -11.95 -13.43
C GLN A 161 -9.75 -12.20 -12.04
N VAL A 162 -10.01 -11.31 -11.08
CA VAL A 162 -9.38 -11.37 -9.75
C VAL A 162 -10.05 -12.36 -8.80
N THR A 163 -11.25 -12.86 -9.15
CA THR A 163 -11.95 -13.88 -8.35
C THR A 163 -11.76 -15.30 -8.89
N GLN A 164 -10.90 -15.49 -9.90
CA GLN A 164 -10.49 -16.82 -10.32
C GLN A 164 -9.94 -17.62 -9.15
N HIS A 165 -10.17 -18.94 -9.15
CA HIS A 165 -9.83 -19.78 -8.00
C HIS A 165 -8.36 -19.64 -7.57
N GLN A 166 -7.42 -19.65 -8.53
CA GLN A 166 -5.99 -19.51 -8.26
C GLN A 166 -5.62 -18.16 -7.64
N VAL A 167 -6.28 -17.07 -8.08
CA VAL A 167 -6.05 -15.74 -7.51
C VAL A 167 -6.62 -15.66 -6.10
N TRP A 168 -7.81 -16.22 -5.89
CA TRP A 168 -8.45 -16.29 -4.58
C TRP A 168 -7.63 -17.09 -3.56
N THR A 169 -7.24 -18.33 -3.89
CA THR A 169 -6.46 -19.18 -2.99
C THR A 169 -5.06 -18.62 -2.77
N GLY A 170 -4.41 -18.13 -3.83
CA GLY A 170 -3.10 -17.51 -3.74
C GLY A 170 -3.08 -16.26 -2.86
N ALA A 171 -4.10 -15.39 -2.95
CA ALA A 171 -4.20 -14.22 -2.09
C ALA A 171 -4.45 -14.58 -0.62
N LEU A 172 -5.26 -15.62 -0.35
CA LEU A 172 -5.45 -16.14 1.01
C LEU A 172 -4.14 -16.67 1.58
N GLU A 173 -3.43 -17.47 0.80
CA GLU A 173 -2.14 -18.05 1.17
C GLU A 173 -1.10 -16.97 1.45
N GLU A 174 -0.95 -16.00 0.55
CA GLU A 174 -0.04 -14.87 0.73
C GLU A 174 -0.38 -14.03 1.97
N THR A 175 -1.68 -13.81 2.26
CA THR A 175 -2.10 -13.12 3.48
C THR A 175 -1.66 -13.87 4.73
N LEU A 176 -1.83 -15.20 4.75
CA LEU A 176 -1.46 -16.04 5.88
C LEU A 176 0.06 -16.18 6.03
N ASN A 177 0.80 -16.29 4.92
CA ASN A 177 2.26 -16.36 4.92
C ASN A 177 2.90 -15.04 5.37
N ALA A 178 2.37 -13.90 4.89
CA ALA A 178 2.81 -12.59 5.33
C ALA A 178 2.62 -12.39 6.85
N LEU A 179 1.47 -12.83 7.38
CA LEU A 179 1.19 -12.82 8.82
C LEU A 179 2.11 -13.78 9.57
N LYS A 180 2.28 -15.03 9.10
CA LYS A 180 3.16 -16.03 9.71
C LYS A 180 4.58 -15.51 9.88
N SER A 181 5.14 -14.89 8.83
CA SER A 181 6.48 -14.32 8.86
C SER A 181 6.62 -13.22 9.93
N ASP A 182 5.64 -12.32 10.01
CA ASP A 182 5.70 -11.20 10.97
C ASP A 182 5.46 -11.70 12.41
N MET A 183 4.56 -12.66 12.63
CA MET A 183 4.37 -13.31 13.94
C MET A 183 5.61 -14.06 14.43
N GLN A 184 6.40 -14.65 13.53
CA GLN A 184 7.66 -15.29 13.89
C GLN A 184 8.69 -14.24 14.32
N SER A 185 8.74 -13.09 13.65
CA SER A 185 9.63 -11.99 14.02
C SER A 185 9.31 -11.39 15.40
N THR A 186 8.03 -11.24 15.74
CA THR A 186 7.59 -10.67 17.04
C THR A 186 7.75 -11.66 18.21
N ASN A 187 7.51 -12.96 17.97
CA ASN A 187 7.65 -13.99 19.00
C ASN A 187 9.09 -14.20 19.50
N HIS A 188 10.11 -13.75 18.74
CA HIS A 188 11.50 -13.80 19.20
C HIS A 188 11.77 -12.87 20.40
N TRP A 189 10.95 -11.83 20.62
CA TRP A 189 11.19 -10.83 21.66
C TRP A 189 10.25 -10.93 22.86
N CYS A 190 8.97 -11.27 22.65
CA CYS A 190 8.05 -11.62 23.74
C CYS A 190 6.80 -12.33 23.20
N PRO A 191 6.65 -13.66 23.36
CA PRO A 191 5.49 -14.36 22.84
C PRO A 191 4.23 -14.05 23.67
N GLY A 192 3.29 -13.32 23.06
CA GLY A 192 1.95 -13.16 23.60
C GLY A 192 1.12 -14.44 23.43
N THR A 193 0.27 -14.76 24.41
CA THR A 193 -0.64 -15.93 24.34
C THR A 193 -1.51 -15.89 23.07
N GLY A 194 -1.96 -14.70 22.66
CA GLY A 194 -2.72 -14.49 21.42
C GLY A 194 -1.92 -14.81 20.16
N THR A 195 -0.64 -14.42 20.14
CA THR A 195 0.27 -14.70 19.02
C THR A 195 0.59 -16.20 18.90
N MET A 196 0.76 -16.93 20.01
CA MET A 196 0.95 -18.39 19.96
C MET A 196 -0.26 -19.14 19.39
N MET A 197 -1.47 -18.82 19.86
CA MET A 197 -2.71 -19.41 19.32
C MET A 197 -2.90 -19.04 17.85
N GLY A 198 -2.68 -17.77 17.49
CA GLY A 198 -2.77 -17.31 16.11
C GLY A 198 -1.83 -18.07 15.17
N GLN A 199 -0.60 -18.40 15.59
CA GLN A 199 0.33 -19.20 14.78
C GLN A 199 -0.21 -20.59 14.47
N GLN A 200 -0.82 -21.27 15.45
CA GLN A 200 -1.42 -22.59 15.24
C GLN A 200 -2.59 -22.53 14.27
N ILE A 201 -3.42 -21.48 14.37
CA ILE A 201 -4.55 -21.25 13.46
C ILE A 201 -4.03 -21.00 12.04
N VAL A 202 -3.01 -20.13 11.88
CA VAL A 202 -2.39 -19.84 10.57
C VAL A 202 -1.82 -21.11 9.92
N LEU A 203 -1.09 -21.94 10.68
CA LEU A 203 -0.56 -23.21 10.17
C LEU A 203 -1.68 -24.18 9.75
N SER A 204 -2.80 -24.19 10.48
CA SER A 204 -3.96 -25.02 10.16
C SER A 204 -4.64 -24.55 8.86
N CYS A 205 -4.80 -23.24 8.68
CA CYS A 205 -5.31 -22.64 7.45
C CYS A 205 -4.39 -22.91 6.25
N LEU A 206 -3.07 -22.75 6.39
CA LEU A 206 -2.12 -23.01 5.31
C LEU A 206 -2.13 -24.48 4.90
N LYS A 207 -2.09 -25.41 5.88
CA LYS A 207 -2.21 -26.85 5.61
C LYS A 207 -3.53 -27.19 4.92
N PHE A 208 -4.60 -26.46 5.23
CA PHE A 208 -5.86 -26.60 4.52
C PHE A 208 -5.74 -26.17 3.05
N LEU A 209 -5.14 -25.02 2.75
CA LEU A 209 -4.97 -24.50 1.40
C LEU A 209 -4.03 -25.38 0.53
N ASP A 210 -2.93 -25.89 1.09
CA ASP A 210 -2.01 -26.81 0.39
C ASP A 210 -2.74 -28.04 -0.16
N THR A 211 -3.73 -28.50 0.59
CA THR A 211 -4.56 -29.65 0.20
C THR A 211 -5.61 -29.32 -0.86
N LEU A 212 -5.80 -28.04 -1.22
CA LEU A 212 -6.62 -27.62 -2.37
C LEU A 212 -5.80 -27.54 -3.66
N VAL A 213 -4.52 -27.22 -3.56
CA VAL A 213 -3.63 -26.96 -4.72
C VAL A 213 -2.93 -28.24 -5.21
N SER A 214 -2.75 -29.25 -4.36
CA SER A 214 -2.12 -30.52 -4.71
C SER A 214 -3.01 -31.43 -5.56
N TYR A 215 -3.06 -31.16 -6.86
CA TYR A 215 -3.44 -32.16 -7.84
C TYR A 215 -2.24 -33.06 -8.13
N ASP A 216 -2.38 -34.36 -7.85
CA ASP A 216 -1.45 -35.39 -8.31
C ASP A 216 -1.59 -35.56 -9.84
N PRO A 217 -0.57 -35.17 -10.65
CA PRO A 217 -0.63 -35.26 -12.10
C PRO A 217 -0.60 -36.71 -12.62
N ASP A 218 -0.17 -37.68 -11.80
CA ASP A 218 -0.20 -39.11 -12.14
C ASP A 218 -1.55 -39.77 -11.76
N SER A 219 -2.44 -39.01 -11.12
CA SER A 219 -3.78 -39.46 -10.78
C SER A 219 -4.67 -39.46 -12.02
N THR A 220 -5.04 -40.66 -12.49
CA THR A 220 -6.09 -40.93 -13.50
C THR A 220 -7.50 -40.58 -12.99
N SER A 221 -7.64 -39.38 -12.41
CA SER A 221 -8.83 -38.84 -11.76
C SER A 221 -9.98 -38.57 -12.72
N TRP A 222 -9.68 -38.40 -14.02
CA TRP A 222 -10.67 -38.32 -15.10
C TRP A 222 -11.32 -39.68 -15.43
N MET A 223 -10.75 -40.79 -14.96
CA MET A 223 -11.31 -42.15 -15.06
C MET A 223 -11.95 -42.66 -13.76
N ARG A 224 -11.95 -41.88 -12.67
CA ARG A 224 -12.60 -42.31 -11.43
C ARG A 224 -14.12 -42.33 -11.60
N LEU A 225 -14.71 -43.52 -11.58
CA LEU A 225 -16.15 -43.71 -11.38
C LEU A 225 -16.56 -43.04 -10.07
N ALA A 226 -17.80 -42.51 -10.02
CA ALA A 226 -18.36 -41.86 -8.86
C ALA A 226 -18.08 -42.69 -7.58
N PRO A 227 -17.61 -42.08 -6.47
CA PRO A 227 -17.16 -42.84 -5.33
C PRO A 227 -18.28 -43.75 -4.82
N THR A 228 -18.02 -45.06 -4.74
CA THR A 228 -18.83 -45.96 -3.92
C THR A 228 -18.87 -45.37 -2.51
N LYS A 229 -20.07 -45.18 -1.96
CA LYS A 229 -20.32 -44.60 -0.63
C LYS A 229 -19.49 -45.34 0.44
N VAL A 230 -18.25 -44.92 0.66
CA VAL A 230 -17.45 -45.33 1.81
C VAL A 230 -18.05 -44.60 3.00
N LYS A 231 -18.57 -45.39 3.93
CA LYS A 231 -19.45 -44.96 5.03
C LYS A 231 -18.71 -44.26 6.17
N ASP A 232 -17.50 -43.76 5.92
CA ASP A 232 -16.68 -42.95 6.82
C ASP A 232 -15.97 -41.87 5.99
N SER A 233 -16.73 -41.02 5.28
CA SER A 233 -16.12 -39.84 4.65
C SER A 233 -15.74 -38.88 5.77
N HIS A 234 -14.44 -38.60 5.94
CA HIS A 234 -13.99 -37.37 6.59
C HIS A 234 -14.94 -36.24 6.18
N ALA A 235 -15.62 -35.65 7.17
CA ALA A 235 -16.66 -34.65 6.97
C ALA A 235 -16.29 -33.70 5.82
N PHE A 236 -17.21 -33.54 4.85
CA PHE A 236 -17.09 -32.52 3.81
C PHE A 236 -16.62 -31.23 4.46
N ARG A 237 -15.42 -30.77 4.10
CA ARG A 237 -14.92 -29.51 4.64
C ARG A 237 -15.59 -28.39 3.87
N LYS A 238 -16.07 -27.37 4.56
CA LYS A 238 -16.67 -26.20 3.93
C LYS A 238 -15.69 -25.05 4.00
N TRP A 239 -15.88 -24.05 3.14
CA TRP A 239 -15.24 -22.74 3.35
C TRP A 239 -15.66 -22.11 4.69
N GLU A 240 -16.78 -22.52 5.26
CA GLU A 240 -17.22 -22.19 6.63
C GLU A 240 -16.16 -22.54 7.69
N ASP A 241 -15.50 -23.69 7.60
CA ASP A 241 -14.45 -24.07 8.56
C ASP A 241 -13.26 -23.08 8.53
N VAL A 242 -12.90 -22.62 7.32
CA VAL A 242 -11.84 -21.61 7.14
C VAL A 242 -12.29 -20.24 7.63
N LEU A 243 -13.55 -19.89 7.40
CA LEU A 243 -14.14 -18.64 7.91
C LEU A 243 -14.10 -18.59 9.44
N ASP A 244 -14.41 -19.69 10.12
CA ASP A 244 -14.36 -19.78 11.58
C ASP A 244 -12.93 -19.66 12.10
N MET A 245 -11.96 -20.34 11.47
CA MET A 245 -10.55 -20.14 11.79
C MET A 245 -10.10 -18.67 11.59
N PHE A 246 -10.59 -17.98 10.56
CA PHE A 246 -10.32 -16.55 10.37
C PHE A 246 -10.94 -15.68 11.46
N ASN A 247 -12.13 -16.02 11.95
CA ASN A 247 -12.77 -15.33 13.07
C ASN A 247 -11.92 -15.44 14.34
N ASP A 248 -11.49 -16.65 14.67
CA ASP A 248 -10.65 -16.92 15.83
C ASP A 248 -9.30 -16.21 15.70
N LEU A 249 -8.67 -16.27 14.52
CA LEU A 249 -7.41 -15.58 14.26
C LEU A 249 -7.52 -14.06 14.43
N ILE A 250 -8.58 -13.44 13.89
CA ILE A 250 -8.82 -12.01 14.08
C ILE A 250 -8.99 -11.67 15.56
N ASN A 251 -9.73 -12.50 16.32
CA ASN A 251 -9.95 -12.27 17.75
C ASN A 251 -8.65 -12.41 18.55
N CYS A 252 -7.84 -13.43 18.28
CA CYS A 252 -6.53 -13.63 18.92
C CYS A 252 -5.59 -12.43 18.73
N LEU A 253 -5.60 -11.83 17.54
CA LEU A 253 -4.66 -10.77 17.16
C LEU A 253 -5.20 -9.35 17.36
N SER A 254 -6.46 -9.17 17.75
CA SER A 254 -7.10 -7.85 17.83
C SER A 254 -6.43 -6.91 18.84
N ASN A 255 -5.72 -7.44 19.83
CA ASN A 255 -5.01 -6.67 20.85
C ASN A 255 -3.51 -6.45 20.51
N GLU A 256 -3.00 -7.11 19.48
CA GLU A 256 -1.59 -7.06 19.09
C GLU A 256 -1.36 -5.86 18.16
N LYS A 257 -0.90 -4.73 18.73
CA LYS A 257 -0.74 -3.46 17.99
C LYS A 257 0.12 -3.59 16.73
N GLU A 258 1.18 -4.38 16.81
CA GLU A 258 2.13 -4.61 15.72
C GLU A 258 1.52 -5.39 14.55
N LEU A 259 0.43 -6.14 14.79
CA LEU A 259 -0.23 -6.98 13.79
C LEU A 259 -1.55 -6.38 13.28
N LEU A 260 -1.90 -5.15 13.66
CA LEU A 260 -3.16 -4.51 13.27
C LEU A 260 -3.34 -4.36 11.75
N SER A 261 -2.24 -4.14 11.03
CA SER A 261 -2.24 -4.10 9.55
C SER A 261 -2.67 -5.45 8.97
N HIS A 262 -2.16 -6.57 9.51
CA HIS A 262 -2.59 -7.91 9.15
C HIS A 262 -4.03 -8.19 9.54
N VAL A 263 -4.47 -7.76 10.72
CA VAL A 263 -5.89 -7.91 11.13
C VAL A 263 -6.82 -7.22 10.14
N THR A 264 -6.43 -6.07 9.62
CA THR A 264 -7.19 -5.37 8.57
C THR A 264 -7.29 -6.21 7.29
N LYS A 265 -6.19 -6.86 6.89
CA LYS A 265 -6.14 -7.76 5.73
C LYS A 265 -6.92 -9.06 5.93
N LEU A 266 -6.85 -9.66 7.11
CA LEU A 266 -7.67 -10.80 7.48
C LEU A 266 -9.17 -10.46 7.42
N LYS A 267 -9.56 -9.28 7.92
CA LYS A 267 -10.94 -8.79 7.82
C LYS A 267 -11.38 -8.59 6.37
N ALA A 268 -10.49 -8.09 5.51
CA ALA A 268 -10.76 -7.99 4.07
C ALA A 268 -10.97 -9.36 3.44
N MET A 269 -10.13 -10.35 3.71
CA MET A 269 -10.30 -11.71 3.16
C MET A 269 -11.51 -12.45 3.75
N LYS A 270 -11.81 -12.22 5.03
CA LYS A 270 -13.01 -12.73 5.72
C LYS A 270 -14.30 -12.31 5.00
N GLU A 271 -14.36 -11.09 4.46
CA GLU A 271 -15.51 -10.63 3.65
C GLU A 271 -15.79 -11.60 2.51
N GLY A 272 -14.77 -12.02 1.75
CA GLY A 272 -14.90 -12.98 0.66
C GLY A 272 -15.27 -14.38 1.15
N LEU A 273 -14.61 -14.87 2.21
CA LEU A 273 -14.92 -16.17 2.83
C LEU A 273 -16.39 -16.28 3.24
N ALA A 274 -16.96 -15.21 3.82
CA ALA A 274 -18.36 -15.16 4.21
C ALA A 274 -19.32 -15.35 3.02
N GLN A 275 -18.94 -14.91 1.81
CA GLN A 275 -19.77 -15.06 0.59
C GLN A 275 -19.77 -16.48 0.04
N ILE A 276 -18.77 -17.28 0.39
CA ILE A 276 -18.58 -18.64 -0.13
C ILE A 276 -18.69 -19.72 0.94
N ARG A 277 -19.09 -19.37 2.18
CA ARG A 277 -19.14 -20.28 3.33
C ARG A 277 -19.86 -21.61 3.06
N ASP A 278 -20.91 -21.57 2.25
CA ASP A 278 -21.78 -22.70 1.92
C ASP A 278 -21.29 -23.53 0.72
N VAL A 279 -20.19 -23.13 0.08
CA VAL A 279 -19.56 -23.90 -1.00
C VAL A 279 -18.77 -25.06 -0.39
N LEU A 280 -19.00 -26.26 -0.91
CA LEU A 280 -18.36 -27.49 -0.45
C LEU A 280 -16.94 -27.59 -0.99
N ILE A 281 -16.06 -28.19 -0.20
CA ILE A 281 -14.72 -28.58 -0.61
C ILE A 281 -14.65 -30.10 -0.50
N ASP A 282 -14.91 -30.77 -1.62
CA ASP A 282 -14.75 -32.22 -1.73
C ASP A 282 -13.51 -32.54 -2.57
N LYS A 283 -12.67 -33.43 -2.03
CA LYS A 283 -11.44 -33.93 -2.65
C LYS A 283 -11.61 -35.30 -3.29
N ASN A 284 -12.68 -36.01 -2.93
CA ASN A 284 -12.97 -37.36 -3.42
C ASN A 284 -13.84 -37.34 -4.68
N VAL A 285 -14.18 -36.15 -5.18
CA VAL A 285 -14.97 -35.96 -6.39
C VAL A 285 -14.08 -35.91 -7.62
N GLY A 286 -14.65 -36.31 -8.76
CA GLY A 286 -13.94 -36.25 -10.04
C GLY A 286 -13.64 -34.81 -10.47
N TYR A 287 -12.65 -34.65 -11.36
CA TYR A 287 -12.17 -33.35 -11.87
C TYR A 287 -13.29 -32.38 -12.29
N LYS A 288 -14.36 -32.87 -12.92
CA LYS A 288 -15.51 -32.05 -13.34
C LYS A 288 -16.21 -31.36 -12.17
N GLU A 289 -16.36 -32.06 -11.05
CA GLU A 289 -17.01 -31.52 -9.86
C GLU A 289 -16.10 -30.52 -9.15
N THR A 290 -14.79 -30.77 -9.09
CA THR A 290 -13.85 -29.78 -8.55
C THR A 290 -13.89 -28.48 -9.36
N ARG A 291 -13.85 -28.56 -10.69
CA ARG A 291 -14.02 -27.38 -11.56
C ARG A 291 -15.37 -26.69 -11.36
N HIS A 292 -16.43 -27.46 -11.08
CA HIS A 292 -17.72 -26.90 -10.74
C HIS A 292 -17.67 -26.09 -9.44
N GLN A 293 -17.07 -26.63 -8.37
CA GLN A 293 -16.90 -25.92 -7.09
C GLN A 293 -16.03 -24.66 -7.24
N GLU A 294 -14.92 -24.73 -7.99
CA GLU A 294 -14.08 -23.56 -8.32
C GLU A 294 -14.90 -22.48 -9.04
N SER A 295 -15.70 -22.87 -10.03
CA SER A 295 -16.58 -21.96 -10.76
C SER A 295 -17.68 -21.36 -9.88
N LEU A 296 -18.21 -22.13 -8.92
CA LEU A 296 -19.18 -21.63 -7.94
C LEU A 296 -18.56 -20.57 -7.02
N VAL A 297 -17.33 -20.79 -6.53
CA VAL A 297 -16.57 -19.79 -5.76
C VAL A 297 -16.43 -18.51 -6.56
N GLN A 298 -15.90 -18.59 -7.78
CA GLN A 298 -15.69 -17.43 -8.66
C GLN A 298 -17.02 -16.70 -8.93
N LYS A 299 -18.08 -17.44 -9.27
CA LYS A 299 -19.40 -16.87 -9.57
C LYS A 299 -19.99 -16.12 -8.38
N LYS A 300 -19.89 -16.69 -7.18
CA LYS A 300 -20.36 -16.05 -5.95
C LYS A 300 -19.58 -14.77 -5.67
N LEU A 301 -18.24 -14.85 -5.61
CA LEU A 301 -17.38 -13.69 -5.36
C LEU A 301 -17.56 -12.59 -6.41
N THR A 302 -17.60 -12.92 -7.70
CA THR A 302 -17.84 -11.95 -8.78
C THR A 302 -19.16 -11.19 -8.59
N LYS A 303 -20.21 -11.89 -8.15
CA LYS A 303 -21.55 -11.31 -7.95
C LYS A 303 -21.60 -10.45 -6.68
N THR A 304 -20.99 -10.89 -5.60
CA THR A 304 -21.16 -10.28 -4.26
C THR A 304 -20.15 -9.18 -3.96
N LEU A 305 -18.89 -9.32 -4.38
CA LEU A 305 -17.85 -8.34 -4.08
C LEU A 305 -18.09 -7.02 -4.83
N GLY A 306 -18.37 -5.97 -4.06
CA GLY A 306 -18.62 -4.62 -4.55
C GLY A 306 -17.36 -3.89 -5.00
N HIS A 307 -17.52 -2.77 -5.72
CA HIS A 307 -16.40 -1.89 -6.08
C HIS A 307 -15.61 -1.42 -4.84
N SER A 308 -16.33 -1.09 -3.77
CA SER A 308 -15.74 -0.61 -2.50
C SER A 308 -15.26 -1.75 -1.59
N SER A 309 -15.31 -3.00 -2.03
CA SER A 309 -14.91 -4.17 -1.24
C SER A 309 -13.40 -4.17 -0.97
N PRO A 310 -12.98 -4.18 0.31
CA PRO A 310 -11.58 -4.42 0.66
C PRO A 310 -11.06 -5.78 0.17
N CYS A 311 -11.91 -6.81 0.16
CA CYS A 311 -11.57 -8.11 -0.40
C CYS A 311 -11.21 -8.00 -1.89
N LEU A 312 -12.07 -7.36 -2.68
CA LEU A 312 -11.83 -7.17 -4.11
C LEU A 312 -10.51 -6.46 -4.37
N PHE A 313 -10.21 -5.40 -3.61
CA PHE A 313 -8.96 -4.67 -3.77
C PHE A 313 -7.74 -5.52 -3.38
N THR A 314 -7.85 -6.34 -2.33
CA THR A 314 -6.78 -7.27 -1.92
C THR A 314 -6.49 -8.30 -3.01
N LEU A 315 -7.55 -8.86 -3.62
CA LEU A 315 -7.42 -9.77 -4.77
C LEU A 315 -6.79 -9.10 -5.98
N LEU A 316 -7.14 -7.84 -6.25
CA LEU A 316 -6.53 -7.07 -7.35
C LEU A 316 -5.03 -6.85 -7.13
N LEU A 317 -4.61 -6.51 -5.91
CA LEU A 317 -3.20 -6.33 -5.61
C LEU A 317 -2.42 -7.63 -5.79
N TYR A 318 -2.97 -8.76 -5.35
CA TYR A 318 -2.37 -10.07 -5.56
C TYR A 318 -2.31 -10.43 -7.04
N TYR A 319 -3.39 -10.21 -7.80
CA TYR A 319 -3.42 -10.45 -9.23
C TYR A 319 -2.36 -9.66 -10.01
N LEU A 320 -2.16 -8.39 -9.68
CA LEU A 320 -1.21 -7.53 -10.40
C LEU A 320 0.24 -7.72 -9.96
N TYR A 321 0.48 -7.98 -8.67
CA TYR A 321 1.82 -7.87 -8.07
C TYR A 321 2.24 -9.07 -7.23
N GLY A 322 1.37 -10.08 -7.04
CA GLY A 322 1.62 -11.23 -6.18
C GLY A 322 1.61 -10.93 -4.68
N GLY A 323 1.33 -9.69 -4.28
CA GLY A 323 1.32 -9.26 -2.88
C GLY A 323 0.00 -8.66 -2.44
N VAL A 324 -0.34 -8.80 -1.16
CA VAL A 324 -1.64 -8.37 -0.59
C VAL A 324 -1.57 -7.09 0.25
N ARG A 325 -0.36 -6.60 0.53
CA ARG A 325 -0.12 -5.43 1.38
C ARG A 325 -0.58 -4.14 0.71
N ASP A 326 -1.09 -3.22 1.51
CA ASP A 326 -1.47 -1.89 1.03
C ASP A 326 -0.25 -1.16 0.46
N ILE A 327 -0.48 -0.31 -0.53
CA ILE A 327 0.58 0.45 -1.18
C ILE A 327 0.69 1.81 -0.50
N GLU A 328 1.90 2.17 -0.09
CA GLU A 328 2.20 3.46 0.53
C GLU A 328 2.81 4.41 -0.51
N VAL A 329 2.23 5.60 -0.63
CA VAL A 329 2.77 6.69 -1.43
C VAL A 329 3.20 7.79 -0.49
N GLU A 330 4.44 8.24 -0.61
CA GLU A 330 5.00 9.21 0.34
C GLU A 330 4.68 10.65 -0.05
N LEU A 331 4.55 10.90 -1.35
CA LEU A 331 4.16 12.17 -1.94
C LEU A 331 3.13 11.88 -3.04
N CYS A 332 1.87 12.21 -2.80
CA CYS A 332 0.80 11.78 -3.71
C CYS A 332 0.79 12.52 -5.06
N GLY A 333 1.41 13.70 -5.14
CA GLY A 333 1.48 14.51 -6.36
C GLY A 333 0.08 14.82 -6.90
N GLY A 334 -0.17 14.50 -8.17
CA GLY A 334 -1.46 14.76 -8.80
C GLY A 334 -1.57 14.27 -10.24
N VAL A 335 -2.77 14.49 -10.80
CA VAL A 335 -3.06 14.30 -12.23
C VAL A 335 -3.28 15.66 -12.88
N CYS A 336 -2.71 15.87 -14.06
CA CYS A 336 -2.98 17.05 -14.88
C CYS A 336 -3.18 16.65 -16.33
N GLY A 337 -4.16 17.25 -17.00
CA GLY A 337 -4.41 17.07 -18.42
C GLY A 337 -3.66 18.11 -19.26
N SER A 338 -3.24 17.73 -20.46
CA SER A 338 -2.78 18.69 -21.47
C SER A 338 -3.97 19.43 -22.09
N ASP A 339 -3.72 20.63 -22.62
CA ASP A 339 -4.70 21.32 -23.46
C ASP A 339 -5.14 20.41 -24.62
N GLY A 340 -6.45 20.19 -24.74
CA GLY A 340 -7.06 19.28 -25.71
C GLY A 340 -7.46 17.90 -25.17
N GLY A 341 -7.19 17.58 -23.90
CA GLY A 341 -7.76 16.39 -23.23
C GLY A 341 -7.29 15.03 -23.73
N THR A 342 -6.28 14.98 -24.60
CA THR A 342 -5.79 13.73 -25.21
C THR A 342 -4.70 13.04 -24.39
N LYS A 343 -3.99 13.79 -23.53
CA LYS A 343 -2.92 13.28 -22.68
C LYS A 343 -3.07 13.78 -21.26
N PHE A 344 -2.80 12.90 -20.31
CA PHE A 344 -2.81 13.18 -18.88
C PHE A 344 -1.48 12.72 -18.29
N LEU A 345 -0.96 13.48 -17.34
CA LEU A 345 0.26 13.17 -16.61
C LEU A 345 -0.09 12.88 -15.15
N LEU A 346 0.26 11.69 -14.69
CA LEU A 346 0.23 11.31 -13.28
C LEU A 346 1.65 11.38 -12.70
N SER A 347 1.82 12.22 -11.68
CA SER A 347 3.07 12.34 -10.93
C SER A 347 2.90 11.87 -9.50
N MET A 348 3.79 11.00 -9.04
CA MET A 348 3.88 10.56 -7.65
C MET A 348 5.33 10.53 -7.19
N GLY A 349 5.52 10.58 -5.88
CA GLY A 349 6.83 10.77 -5.30
C GLY A 349 7.19 9.85 -4.15
N LYS A 350 8.50 9.60 -4.03
CA LYS A 350 9.13 8.82 -2.97
C LYS A 350 10.35 9.53 -2.41
N ILE A 351 10.53 9.47 -1.10
CA ILE A 351 11.66 10.06 -0.40
C ILE A 351 12.62 8.93 -0.06
N LEU A 352 13.87 9.08 -0.48
CA LEU A 352 14.95 8.12 -0.25
C LEU A 352 15.86 8.61 0.87
N THR A 353 16.35 7.67 1.66
CA THR A 353 17.32 7.94 2.74
C THR A 353 18.75 8.03 2.23
N SER A 354 19.03 7.46 1.06
CA SER A 354 20.35 7.42 0.43
C SER A 354 20.25 7.48 -1.09
N ALA A 355 21.33 7.94 -1.73
CA ALA A 355 21.45 8.03 -3.19
C ALA A 355 22.11 6.79 -3.80
N GLU A 356 22.36 5.76 -2.98
CA GLU A 356 22.93 4.50 -3.45
C GLU A 356 22.01 3.82 -4.47
N GLU A 357 22.63 3.11 -5.41
CA GLU A 357 21.94 2.54 -6.56
C GLU A 357 20.83 1.55 -6.16
N ASN A 358 21.09 0.69 -5.16
CA ASN A 358 20.11 -0.23 -4.58
C ASN A 358 18.87 0.50 -4.04
N MET A 359 19.06 1.61 -3.32
CA MET A 359 18.01 2.45 -2.74
C MET A 359 17.20 3.14 -3.84
N VAL A 360 17.87 3.72 -4.82
CA VAL A 360 17.23 4.37 -5.97
C VAL A 360 16.38 3.37 -6.76
N TRP A 361 16.93 2.21 -7.10
CA TRP A 361 16.18 1.18 -7.83
C TRP A 361 15.04 0.57 -7.02
N SER A 362 15.22 0.40 -5.71
CA SER A 362 14.13 0.02 -4.81
C SER A 362 12.99 1.03 -4.88
N GLY A 363 13.32 2.33 -4.80
CA GLY A 363 12.35 3.40 -4.89
C GLY A 363 11.64 3.47 -6.25
N VAL A 364 12.37 3.29 -7.35
CA VAL A 364 11.81 3.23 -8.71
C VAL A 364 10.82 2.08 -8.84
N LYS A 365 11.16 0.88 -8.34
CA LYS A 365 10.28 -0.29 -8.38
C LYS A 365 8.99 -0.06 -7.59
N GLN A 366 9.08 0.54 -6.40
CA GLN A 366 7.92 0.87 -5.58
C GLN A 366 7.01 1.91 -6.26
N LEU A 367 7.58 2.99 -6.79
CA LEU A 367 6.82 4.01 -7.52
C LEU A 367 6.18 3.44 -8.79
N TYR A 368 6.92 2.60 -9.52
CA TYR A 368 6.38 1.93 -10.70
C TYR A 368 5.14 1.08 -10.37
N ARG A 369 5.16 0.35 -9.24
CA ARG A 369 4.02 -0.45 -8.78
C ARG A 369 2.80 0.43 -8.49
N VAL A 370 2.96 1.57 -7.81
CA VAL A 370 1.81 2.43 -7.53
C VAL A 370 1.29 3.13 -8.79
N LEU A 371 2.17 3.70 -9.60
CA LEU A 371 1.80 4.35 -10.86
C LEU A 371 1.11 3.35 -11.81
N GLY A 372 1.60 2.11 -11.86
CA GLY A 372 1.01 1.02 -12.63
C GLY A 372 -0.42 0.67 -12.18
N LEU A 373 -0.70 0.69 -10.88
CA LEU A 373 -2.06 0.46 -10.36
C LEU A 373 -3.03 1.54 -10.85
N PHE A 374 -2.60 2.80 -10.79
CA PHE A 374 -3.41 3.94 -11.23
C PHE A 374 -3.66 3.89 -12.74
N LYS A 375 -2.63 3.58 -13.53
CA LYS A 375 -2.75 3.39 -14.98
C LYS A 375 -3.70 2.25 -15.33
N PHE A 376 -3.57 1.11 -14.65
CA PHE A 376 -4.48 -0.02 -14.83
C PHE A 376 -5.93 0.37 -14.57
N VAL A 377 -6.20 1.12 -13.49
CA VAL A 377 -7.55 1.61 -13.19
C VAL A 377 -8.03 2.61 -14.23
N TRP A 378 -7.19 3.56 -14.67
CA TRP A 378 -7.50 4.52 -15.72
C TRP A 378 -7.96 3.85 -17.01
N GLU A 379 -7.16 2.91 -17.51
CA GLU A 379 -7.42 2.19 -18.76
C GLU A 379 -8.65 1.28 -18.63
N THR A 380 -8.77 0.54 -17.52
CA THR A 380 -9.87 -0.41 -17.32
C THR A 380 -11.21 0.30 -17.06
N ALA A 381 -11.17 1.51 -16.48
CA ALA A 381 -12.34 2.35 -16.30
C ALA A 381 -12.82 2.99 -17.61
N GLY A 382 -12.05 2.89 -18.70
CA GLY A 382 -12.36 3.52 -19.98
C GLY A 382 -12.28 5.04 -19.91
N MET A 383 -11.29 5.57 -19.18
CA MET A 383 -11.02 7.01 -19.17
C MET A 383 -10.52 7.46 -20.56
N GLU A 384 -10.97 8.63 -21.00
CA GLU A 384 -10.53 9.21 -22.27
C GLU A 384 -9.10 9.75 -22.16
N GLY A 385 -8.31 9.60 -23.23
CA GLY A 385 -6.94 10.07 -23.28
C GLY A 385 -5.92 9.11 -22.64
N VAL A 386 -4.64 9.34 -22.96
CA VAL A 386 -3.52 8.49 -22.51
C VAL A 386 -2.97 9.00 -21.19
N LEU A 387 -2.86 8.13 -20.18
CA LEU A 387 -2.19 8.44 -18.91
C LEU A 387 -0.70 8.12 -18.99
N GLU A 388 0.11 9.17 -19.05
CA GLU A 388 1.57 9.15 -18.92
C GLU A 388 1.98 9.16 -17.44
N LEU A 389 3.04 8.41 -17.12
CA LEU A 389 3.47 8.18 -15.73
C LEU A 389 4.82 8.81 -15.48
N GLN A 390 4.93 9.53 -14.37
CA GLN A 390 6.17 10.17 -13.92
C GLN A 390 6.41 9.90 -12.44
N GLY A 391 7.57 9.32 -12.14
CA GLY A 391 8.03 9.11 -10.78
C GLY A 391 9.01 10.20 -10.36
N HIS A 392 8.93 10.64 -9.10
CA HIS A 392 9.89 11.57 -8.53
C HIS A 392 10.50 10.99 -7.26
N LEU A 393 11.82 10.93 -7.18
CA LEU A 393 12.57 10.42 -6.05
C LEU A 393 13.35 11.59 -5.45
N TRP A 394 13.31 11.79 -4.14
CA TRP A 394 14.09 12.84 -3.47
C TRP A 394 15.14 12.22 -2.56
N CYS A 395 16.38 12.68 -2.68
CA CYS A 395 17.46 12.24 -1.82
C CYS A 395 18.35 13.41 -1.40
N VAL A 396 18.84 13.36 -0.17
CA VAL A 396 19.78 14.35 0.36
C VAL A 396 21.16 14.22 -0.29
N GLY A 397 21.74 15.36 -0.70
CA GLY A 397 23.14 15.45 -1.11
C GLY A 397 23.49 14.87 -2.49
N THR A 398 22.51 14.45 -3.30
CA THR A 398 22.76 13.89 -4.65
C THR A 398 22.50 14.88 -5.76
N LYS A 399 23.17 14.76 -6.91
CA LYS A 399 22.84 15.58 -8.08
C LYS A 399 21.52 15.10 -8.71
N SER A 400 20.77 16.03 -9.29
CA SER A 400 19.58 15.67 -10.04
C SER A 400 19.94 14.81 -11.25
N ASN A 401 19.13 13.78 -11.51
CA ASN A 401 19.30 12.87 -12.64
C ASN A 401 17.93 12.37 -13.13
N VAL A 402 17.87 11.89 -14.37
CA VAL A 402 16.68 11.29 -14.97
C VAL A 402 16.98 9.85 -15.35
N LEU A 403 16.09 8.96 -14.94
CA LEU A 403 16.13 7.52 -15.22
C LEU A 403 14.90 7.14 -16.06
N THR A 404 15.04 6.11 -16.88
CA THR A 404 13.91 5.50 -17.59
C THR A 404 13.76 4.07 -17.13
N TYR A 405 12.53 3.67 -16.74
CA TYR A 405 12.24 2.30 -16.35
C TYR A 405 10.91 1.85 -16.96
N LYS A 406 10.96 0.77 -17.74
CA LYS A 406 9.82 0.22 -18.50
C LYS A 406 9.05 1.29 -19.30
N GLY A 407 9.79 2.21 -19.93
CA GLY A 407 9.23 3.28 -20.76
C GLY A 407 8.68 4.50 -20.01
N ASN A 408 8.77 4.54 -18.68
CA ASN A 408 8.33 5.69 -17.88
C ASN A 408 9.54 6.47 -17.32
N LEU A 409 9.35 7.77 -17.11
CA LEU A 409 10.38 8.68 -16.62
C LEU A 409 10.39 8.74 -15.09
N PHE A 410 11.58 8.68 -14.52
CA PHE A 410 11.82 8.80 -13.08
C PHE A 410 12.88 9.87 -12.84
N PHE A 411 12.51 10.90 -12.08
CA PHE A 411 13.38 12.01 -11.75
C PHE A 411 13.96 11.80 -10.36
N VAL A 412 15.28 11.76 -10.24
CA VAL A 412 15.98 11.78 -8.95
C VAL A 412 16.35 13.22 -8.66
N HIS A 413 15.77 13.80 -7.63
CA HIS A 413 15.97 15.17 -7.18
C HIS A 413 16.94 15.22 -6.00
N GLY A 414 17.89 16.13 -6.09
CA GLY A 414 18.78 16.45 -4.97
C GLY A 414 18.15 17.41 -3.98
N ILE A 415 18.19 17.07 -2.69
CA ILE A 415 17.95 18.01 -1.60
C ILE A 415 19.31 18.62 -1.22
N HIS A 416 19.42 19.94 -1.38
CA HIS A 416 20.62 20.74 -1.13
C HIS A 416 20.32 21.99 -0.30
N LEU A 417 21.30 22.83 -0.04
CA LEU A 417 21.11 24.12 0.62
C LEU A 417 20.94 25.25 -0.39
#